data_AF-A0A448WHR5-F1
#
_entry.id   AF-A0A448WHR5-F1
#
_cell.length_a   1.000
_cell.length_b   1.000
_cell.length_c   1.000
_cell.angle_alpha   90.00
_cell.angle_beta   90.00
_cell.angle_gamma   90.00
#
_symmetry.space_group_name_H-M   'P 1'
#
loop_
_entity.id
_entity.type
_entity.pdbx_description
1 polymer ?
#
loop_
_entity_poly.entity_id
_entity_poly.type
_entity_poly.pdbx_seq_one_letter_code
_entity_poly.pdbx_strand_id
1 'polypeptide(L)'
;MTGNCVSLCLGIVLPVIITFITTRNWDEKMQNPDVYWDAARDIDNPLKPWPELYAEELRLINPERLDDGRPCLYDVKRAFRGTMHAAVFISVVLTFVFVVLWPSIACGLGVMNYEEFLAWTLIMEIWLICATMAAFFVPLISELYRMRKAILKNRINKLLDKHESGKSEEIE
;
A
#
# COMPACT_ATOMS: atom_id res chain seq x y z
N MET A 1 -13.48 -30.51 -12.48
CA MET A 1 -13.09 -30.34 -11.06
C MET A 1 -11.58 -30.30 -10.86
N THR A 2 -10.78 -31.12 -11.54
CA THR A 2 -9.31 -31.18 -11.41
C THR A 2 -8.60 -29.84 -11.68
N GLY A 3 -9.04 -29.07 -12.68
CA GLY A 3 -8.43 -27.77 -13.00
C GLY A 3 -8.56 -26.72 -11.88
N ASN A 4 -9.73 -26.65 -11.22
CA ASN A 4 -9.96 -25.71 -10.12
C ASN A 4 -9.20 -26.09 -8.85
N CYS A 5 -9.12 -27.39 -8.54
CA CYS A 5 -8.32 -27.86 -7.42
C CYS A 5 -6.83 -27.58 -7.63
N VAL A 6 -6.31 -27.83 -8.84
CA VAL A 6 -4.90 -27.55 -9.16
C VAL A 6 -4.60 -26.06 -9.10
N SER A 7 -5.49 -25.18 -9.60
CA SER A 7 -5.26 -23.72 -9.56
C SER A 7 -5.27 -23.16 -8.13
N LEU A 8 -6.20 -23.62 -7.28
CA LEU A 8 -6.27 -23.23 -5.87
C LEU A 8 -5.07 -23.75 -5.07
N CYS A 9 -4.67 -25.01 -5.29
CA CYS A 9 -3.49 -25.58 -4.64
C CYS A 9 -2.21 -24.87 -5.08
N LEU A 10 -2.03 -24.60 -6.38
CA LEU A 10 -0.88 -23.82 -6.84
C LEU A 10 -0.88 -22.42 -6.22
N GLY A 11 -2.03 -21.75 -6.18
CA GLY A 11 -2.19 -20.41 -5.64
C GLY A 11 -1.87 -20.28 -4.16
N ILE A 12 -1.97 -21.37 -3.38
CA ILE A 12 -1.59 -21.39 -1.96
C ILE A 12 -0.14 -21.86 -1.78
N VAL A 13 0.26 -22.91 -2.50
CA VAL A 13 1.57 -23.56 -2.30
C VAL A 13 2.72 -22.70 -2.81
N LEU A 14 2.58 -22.07 -3.99
CA LEU A 14 3.64 -21.23 -4.57
C LEU A 14 3.99 -20.03 -3.69
N PRO A 15 3.04 -19.21 -3.23
CA PRO A 15 3.35 -18.07 -2.37
C PRO A 15 4.00 -18.50 -1.04
N VAL A 16 3.57 -19.62 -0.45
CA VAL A 16 4.18 -20.16 0.78
C VAL A 16 5.64 -20.54 0.52
N ILE A 17 5.92 -21.28 -0.56
CA ILE A 17 7.29 -21.67 -0.92
C ILE A 17 8.17 -20.44 -1.19
N ILE A 18 7.67 -19.48 -1.98
CA ILE A 18 8.39 -18.24 -2.28
C ILE A 18 8.66 -17.45 -0.99
N THR A 19 7.69 -17.38 -0.09
CA THR A 19 7.85 -16.74 1.22
C THR A 19 8.93 -17.43 2.03
N PHE A 20 8.94 -18.77 2.10
CA PHE A 20 9.98 -19.51 2.83
C PHE A 20 11.38 -19.30 2.25
N ILE A 21 11.52 -19.25 0.93
CA ILE A 21 12.81 -18.99 0.27
C ILE A 21 13.27 -17.55 0.54
N THR A 22 12.36 -16.58 0.42
CA THR A 22 12.68 -15.14 0.53
C THR A 22 12.89 -14.68 1.97
N THR A 23 12.21 -15.31 2.92
CA THR A 23 12.20 -14.95 4.35
C THR A 23 13.24 -15.73 5.16
N ARG A 24 14.12 -16.49 4.49
CA ARG A 24 15.12 -17.34 5.14
C ARG A 24 16.08 -16.58 6.06
N ASN A 25 16.42 -15.33 5.74
CA ASN A 25 17.30 -14.47 6.56
C ASN A 25 16.51 -13.42 7.37
N TRP A 26 15.23 -13.68 7.67
CA TRP A 26 14.39 -12.70 8.37
C TRP A 26 14.81 -12.48 9.81
N ASP A 27 15.33 -13.50 10.47
CA ASP A 27 15.76 -13.42 11.87
C ASP A 27 16.94 -12.45 12.04
N GLU A 28 17.91 -12.49 11.12
CA GLU A 28 19.05 -11.54 11.08
C GLU A 28 18.59 -10.09 10.81
N LYS A 29 17.58 -9.92 9.94
CA LYS A 29 16.96 -8.62 9.65
C LYS A 29 16.20 -8.03 10.83
N MET A 30 15.57 -8.90 11.62
CA MET A 30 14.74 -8.51 12.75
C MET A 30 15.58 -8.20 14.00
N GLN A 31 16.79 -8.77 14.10
CA GLN A 31 17.75 -8.47 15.17
C GLN A 31 18.40 -7.09 15.04
N ASN A 32 18.66 -6.62 13.81
CA ASN A 32 19.28 -5.31 13.57
C ASN A 32 18.42 -4.40 12.67
N PRO A 33 17.21 -4.03 13.10
CA PRO A 33 16.27 -3.29 12.25
C PRO A 33 16.76 -1.89 11.88
N ASP A 34 17.61 -1.28 12.72
CA ASP A 34 18.15 0.05 12.49
C ASP A 34 19.14 0.07 11.33
N VAL A 35 19.96 -0.98 11.15
CA VAL A 35 20.93 -1.09 10.04
C VAL A 35 20.21 -1.13 8.68
N TYR A 36 19.11 -1.88 8.59
CA TYR A 36 18.29 -1.95 7.36
C TYR A 36 17.50 -0.67 7.13
N TRP A 37 17.05 -0.01 8.21
CA TRP A 37 16.43 1.29 8.11
C TRP A 37 17.42 2.33 7.57
N ASP A 38 18.65 2.32 8.06
CA ASP A 38 19.71 3.24 7.62
C ASP A 38 20.06 3.02 6.16
N ALA A 39 20.22 1.77 5.74
CA ALA A 39 20.42 1.43 4.34
C ALA A 39 19.25 1.88 3.43
N ALA A 40 18.00 1.80 3.92
CA ALA A 40 16.83 2.29 3.20
C ALA A 40 16.78 3.82 3.14
N ARG A 41 17.22 4.50 4.20
CA ARG A 41 17.36 5.96 4.27
C ARG A 41 18.45 6.49 3.34
N ASP A 42 19.51 5.70 3.09
CA ASP A 42 20.60 6.08 2.18
C ASP A 42 20.22 5.99 0.69
N ILE A 43 19.05 5.44 0.37
CA ILE A 43 18.46 5.51 -0.98
C ILE A 43 17.88 6.93 -1.16
N ASP A 44 18.77 7.89 -1.41
CA ASP A 44 18.38 9.26 -1.73
C ASP A 44 17.89 9.34 -3.19
N ASN A 45 16.60 9.62 -3.36
CA ASN A 45 16.04 9.94 -4.67
C ASN A 45 16.19 11.45 -4.92
N PRO A 46 17.02 11.89 -5.89
CA PRO A 46 17.25 13.31 -6.13
C PRO A 46 15.98 14.07 -6.57
N LEU A 47 14.92 13.37 -6.99
CA LEU A 47 13.63 13.96 -7.36
C LEU A 47 12.60 14.00 -6.21
N LYS A 48 12.82 13.25 -5.13
CA LYS A 48 11.89 13.12 -4.00
C LYS A 48 12.67 13.00 -2.68
N PRO A 49 13.12 14.13 -2.10
CA PRO A 49 13.84 14.12 -0.85
C PRO A 49 12.94 13.60 0.28
N TRP A 50 13.43 12.60 1.02
CA TRP A 50 12.75 12.00 2.17
C TRP A 50 12.21 13.02 3.19
N PRO A 51 12.97 14.06 3.58
CA PRO A 51 12.52 15.00 4.60
C PRO A 51 11.22 15.71 4.24
N GLU A 52 11.08 16.20 3.01
CA GLU A 52 9.92 16.98 2.59
C GLU A 52 8.67 16.12 2.41
N LEU A 53 8.82 14.91 1.86
CA LEU A 53 7.70 14.00 1.62
C LEU A 53 7.11 13.49 2.93
N TYR A 54 7.98 13.06 3.84
CA TYR A 54 7.57 12.40 5.08
C TYR A 54 7.24 13.40 6.19
N ALA A 55 7.78 14.63 6.18
CA ALA A 55 7.31 15.67 7.10
C ALA A 55 5.84 16.05 6.85
N GLU A 56 5.43 16.17 5.58
CA GLU A 56 4.04 16.45 5.19
C GLU A 56 3.12 15.25 5.50
N GLU A 57 3.57 14.02 5.22
CA GLU A 57 2.74 12.80 5.38
C GLU A 57 2.66 12.26 6.82
N LEU A 58 3.74 12.30 7.60
CA LEU A 58 3.75 11.72 8.96
C LEU A 58 3.23 12.68 10.04
N ARG A 59 3.03 13.97 9.72
CA ARG A 59 2.68 15.01 10.71
C ARG A 59 3.53 14.86 11.99
N LEU A 60 4.83 14.63 11.83
CA LEU A 60 5.73 14.39 12.94
C LEU A 60 5.59 15.56 13.92
N ILE A 61 5.26 15.24 15.18
CA ILE A 61 4.79 16.21 16.18
C ILE A 61 5.82 17.33 16.45
N ASN A 62 7.08 17.17 16.04
CA ASN A 62 8.10 18.20 16.09
C ASN A 62 9.03 18.09 14.86
N PRO A 63 8.71 18.73 13.73
CA PRO A 63 9.61 18.77 12.56
C PRO A 63 10.93 19.50 12.87
N GLU A 64 10.93 20.37 13.90
CA GLU A 64 12.08 21.10 14.42
C GLU A 64 13.08 20.23 15.21
N ARG A 65 12.70 19.01 15.63
CA ARG A 65 13.58 18.08 16.38
C ARG A 65 14.27 17.04 15.48
N LEU A 66 14.17 17.20 14.16
CA LEU A 66 14.94 16.44 13.20
C LEU A 66 16.31 17.12 13.05
N ASP A 67 17.22 16.91 13.99
CA ASP A 67 18.56 17.53 13.98
C ASP A 67 19.32 17.31 12.64
N ASP A 68 18.98 16.25 11.89
CA ASP A 68 19.53 15.91 10.55
C ASP A 68 18.47 15.85 9.42
N GLY A 69 17.23 16.29 9.66
CA GLY A 69 16.14 16.22 8.65
C GLY A 69 15.61 14.81 8.32
N ARG A 70 16.15 13.74 8.91
CA ARG A 70 15.80 12.33 8.61
C ARG A 70 15.04 11.68 9.78
N PRO A 71 13.86 11.06 9.56
CA PRO A 71 13.08 10.47 10.66
C PRO A 71 13.71 9.16 11.19
N CYS A 72 13.61 8.97 12.51
CA CYS A 72 14.03 7.73 13.17
C CYS A 72 13.01 6.60 12.93
N LEU A 73 13.49 5.36 12.90
CA LEU A 73 12.66 4.16 12.70
C LEU A 73 11.49 4.09 13.69
N TYR A 74 11.74 4.48 14.94
CA TYR A 74 10.73 4.46 15.99
C TYR A 74 9.56 5.41 15.70
N ASP A 75 9.85 6.63 15.23
CA ASP A 75 8.83 7.65 14.97
C ASP A 75 7.95 7.28 13.77
N VAL A 76 8.56 6.70 12.73
CA VAL A 76 7.85 6.19 11.56
C VAL A 76 6.96 5.02 11.95
N LYS A 77 7.49 4.04 12.68
CA LYS A 77 6.69 2.92 13.21
C LYS A 77 5.53 3.44 14.03
N ARG A 78 5.75 4.43 14.90
CA ARG A 78 4.73 5.04 15.75
C ARG A 78 3.62 5.73 14.94
N ALA A 79 3.97 6.50 13.92
CA ALA A 79 3.01 7.18 13.05
C ALA A 79 2.12 6.18 12.29
N PHE A 80 2.70 5.07 11.82
CA PHE A 80 1.96 4.06 11.03
C PHE A 80 1.30 2.95 11.86
N ARG A 81 1.36 2.95 13.20
CA ARG A 81 0.78 1.86 14.02
C ARG A 81 -0.68 1.62 13.73
N GLY A 82 -1.48 2.69 13.60
CA GLY A 82 -2.91 2.58 13.32
C GLY A 82 -3.17 1.91 11.97
N THR A 83 -2.47 2.37 10.92
CA THR A 83 -2.57 1.79 9.58
C THR A 83 -2.08 0.34 9.53
N MET A 84 -1.01 0.02 10.27
CA MET A 84 -0.50 -1.35 10.39
C MET A 84 -1.52 -2.28 11.04
N HIS A 85 -2.13 -1.86 12.15
CA HIS A 85 -3.19 -2.63 12.80
C HIS A 85 -4.41 -2.79 11.89
N ALA A 86 -4.81 -1.74 11.18
CA ALA A 86 -5.89 -1.80 10.21
C ALA A 86 -5.58 -2.76 9.07
N ALA A 87 -4.37 -2.73 8.51
CA ALA A 87 -3.94 -3.63 7.45
C ALA A 87 -3.95 -5.10 7.90
N VAL A 88 -3.43 -5.39 9.10
CA VAL A 88 -3.47 -6.73 9.68
C VAL A 88 -4.91 -7.18 9.90
N PHE A 89 -5.76 -6.32 10.48
CA PHE A 89 -7.16 -6.64 10.72
C PHE A 89 -7.91 -6.93 9.40
N ILE A 90 -7.77 -6.05 8.40
CA ILE A 90 -8.37 -6.22 7.07
C ILE A 90 -7.88 -7.52 6.43
N SER A 91 -6.58 -7.82 6.52
CA SER A 91 -6.00 -9.06 5.99
C SER A 91 -6.60 -10.30 6.64
N VAL A 92 -6.74 -10.31 7.97
CA VAL A 92 -7.33 -11.43 8.72
C VAL A 92 -8.80 -11.62 8.33
N VAL A 93 -9.56 -10.53 8.26
CA VAL A 93 -10.98 -10.56 7.88
C VAL A 93 -11.15 -11.07 6.44
N LEU A 94 -10.38 -10.53 5.48
CA LEU A 94 -10.43 -10.99 4.09
C LEU A 94 -10.03 -12.46 3.97
N THR A 95 -9.01 -12.90 4.70
CA THR A 95 -8.61 -14.30 4.72
C THR A 95 -9.74 -15.19 5.24
N PHE A 96 -10.38 -14.81 6.34
CA PHE A 96 -11.52 -15.55 6.86
C PHE A 96 -12.68 -15.61 5.86
N VAL A 97 -13.01 -14.48 5.23
CA VAL A 97 -14.09 -14.42 4.22
C VAL A 97 -13.79 -15.32 3.03
N PHE A 98 -12.60 -15.21 2.41
CA PHE A 98 -12.29 -15.93 1.17
C PHE A 98 -11.87 -17.38 1.37
N VAL A 99 -11.24 -17.72 2.50
CA VAL A 99 -10.72 -19.07 2.73
C VAL A 99 -11.72 -19.92 3.52
N VAL A 100 -12.49 -19.32 4.43
CA VAL A 100 -13.42 -20.06 5.29
C VAL A 100 -14.86 -19.90 4.82
N LEU A 101 -15.38 -18.67 4.80
CA LEU A 101 -16.81 -18.46 4.49
C LEU A 101 -17.13 -18.83 3.04
N TRP A 102 -16.28 -18.43 2.09
CA TRP A 102 -16.54 -18.61 0.68
C TRP A 102 -16.64 -20.10 0.26
N PRO A 103 -15.69 -20.99 0.65
CA PRO A 103 -15.85 -22.42 0.37
C PRO A 103 -16.95 -23.07 1.22
N SER A 104 -17.21 -22.58 2.44
CA SER A 104 -18.27 -23.12 3.30
C SER A 104 -19.66 -22.91 2.69
N ILE A 105 -19.92 -21.74 2.09
CA ILE A 105 -21.17 -21.48 1.36
C ILE A 105 -21.27 -22.42 0.16
N ALA A 106 -20.18 -22.58 -0.60
CA ALA A 106 -20.16 -23.49 -1.75
C ALA A 106 -20.41 -24.96 -1.35
N CYS A 107 -19.86 -25.41 -0.22
CA CYS A 107 -20.10 -26.77 0.30
C CYS A 107 -21.51 -26.93 0.90
N GLY A 108 -22.04 -25.90 1.54
CA GLY A 108 -23.37 -25.93 2.17
C GLY A 108 -24.53 -26.06 1.19
N LEU A 109 -24.33 -25.64 -0.07
CA LEU A 109 -25.33 -25.76 -1.14
C LEU A 109 -25.46 -27.19 -1.71
N GLY A 110 -24.59 -28.13 -1.32
CA GLY A 110 -24.69 -29.53 -1.77
C GLY A 110 -24.56 -29.70 -3.29
N VAL A 111 -25.36 -30.60 -3.88
CA VAL A 111 -25.44 -30.75 -5.34
C VAL A 111 -26.31 -29.62 -5.88
N MET A 112 -25.66 -28.54 -6.34
CA MET A 112 -26.35 -27.40 -6.93
C MET A 112 -27.13 -27.82 -8.17
N ASN A 113 -28.39 -27.37 -8.24
CA ASN A 113 -29.18 -27.44 -9.47
C ASN A 113 -28.61 -26.46 -10.53
N TYR A 114 -29.03 -26.62 -11.80
CA TYR A 114 -28.53 -25.79 -12.89
C TYR A 114 -28.66 -24.28 -12.63
N GLU A 115 -29.80 -23.84 -12.09
CA GLU A 115 -30.06 -22.43 -11.79
C GLU A 115 -29.15 -21.89 -10.68
N GLU A 116 -28.91 -22.67 -9.63
CA GLU A 116 -28.05 -22.31 -8.50
C GLU A 116 -26.58 -22.22 -8.94
N PHE A 117 -26.14 -23.16 -9.78
CA PHE A 117 -24.80 -23.15 -10.35
C PHE A 117 -24.59 -21.95 -11.28
N LEU A 118 -25.59 -21.59 -12.08
CA LEU A 118 -25.55 -20.43 -12.97
C LEU A 118 -25.50 -19.13 -12.17
N ALA A 119 -26.33 -18.99 -11.12
CA ALA A 119 -26.30 -17.85 -10.21
C ALA A 119 -24.94 -17.72 -9.51
N TRP A 120 -24.38 -18.82 -8.99
CA TRP A 120 -23.07 -18.84 -8.35
C TRP A 120 -21.94 -18.41 -9.31
N THR A 121 -21.98 -18.89 -10.55
CA THR A 121 -20.99 -18.54 -11.58
C THR A 121 -21.09 -17.08 -11.97
N LEU A 122 -22.30 -16.53 -12.11
CA LEU A 122 -22.51 -15.11 -12.39
C LEU A 122 -22.00 -14.21 -11.25
N ILE A 123 -22.20 -14.60 -9.99
CA ILE A 123 -21.67 -13.86 -8.84
C ILE A 123 -20.14 -13.81 -8.89
N MET A 124 -19.49 -14.93 -9.21
CA MET A 124 -18.04 -15.02 -9.36
C MET A 124 -17.52 -14.16 -10.51
N GLU A 125 -18.21 -14.19 -11.65
CA GLU A 125 -17.84 -13.43 -12.84
C GLU A 125 -17.95 -11.92 -12.58
N ILE A 126 -19.05 -11.46 -11.98
CA ILE A 126 -19.22 -10.06 -11.59
C ILE A 126 -18.12 -9.64 -10.61
N TRP A 127 -17.83 -10.46 -9.61
CA TRP A 127 -16.74 -10.19 -8.66
C TRP A 127 -15.38 -10.04 -9.35
N LEU A 128 -15.05 -10.95 -10.28
CA LEU A 128 -13.79 -10.91 -11.04
C LEU A 128 -13.69 -9.66 -11.92
N ILE A 129 -14.77 -9.27 -12.59
CA ILE A 129 -14.82 -8.05 -13.41
C ILE A 129 -14.60 -6.83 -12.51
N CYS A 130 -15.31 -6.74 -11.39
CA CYS A 130 -15.15 -5.64 -10.42
C CYS A 130 -13.72 -5.57 -9.86
N ALA A 131 -13.14 -6.71 -9.47
CA ALA A 131 -11.77 -6.77 -8.96
C ALA A 131 -10.75 -6.35 -10.03
N THR A 132 -10.94 -6.77 -11.27
CA THR A 132 -10.08 -6.41 -12.40
C THR A 132 -10.15 -4.91 -12.69
N MET A 133 -11.37 -4.35 -12.71
CA MET A 133 -11.56 -2.90 -12.85
C MET A 133 -10.86 -2.15 -11.72
N ALA A 134 -11.04 -2.56 -10.46
CA ALA A 134 -10.38 -1.93 -9.33
C ALA A 134 -8.85 -1.98 -9.45
N ALA A 135 -8.29 -3.13 -9.83
CA ALA A 135 -6.85 -3.32 -10.02
C ALA A 135 -6.26 -2.40 -11.10
N PHE A 136 -7.04 -2.04 -12.13
CA PHE A 136 -6.62 -1.12 -13.17
C PHE A 136 -6.83 0.35 -12.80
N PHE A 137 -8.01 0.70 -12.28
CA PHE A 137 -8.38 2.10 -12.05
C PHE A 137 -7.75 2.70 -10.79
N VAL A 138 -7.56 1.91 -9.71
CA VAL A 138 -6.94 2.41 -8.47
C VAL A 138 -5.53 2.99 -8.72
N PRO A 139 -4.57 2.27 -9.35
CA PRO A 139 -3.26 2.84 -9.63
C PRO A 139 -3.35 4.04 -10.57
N LEU A 140 -4.21 4.00 -11.60
CA LEU A 140 -4.40 5.11 -12.54
C LEU A 140 -4.87 6.38 -11.84
N ILE A 141 -5.90 6.29 -11.00
CA ILE A 141 -6.43 7.43 -10.24
C ILE A 141 -5.37 7.96 -9.27
N SER A 142 -4.60 7.07 -8.63
CA SER A 142 -3.55 7.48 -7.70
C SER A 142 -2.44 8.29 -8.37
N GLU A 143 -2.01 7.90 -9.57
CA GLU A 143 -1.02 8.63 -10.36
C GLU A 143 -1.57 9.95 -10.89
N LEU A 144 -2.82 9.97 -11.36
CA LEU A 144 -3.50 11.20 -11.78
C LEU A 144 -3.62 12.21 -10.64
N TYR A 145 -3.99 11.75 -9.44
CA TYR A 145 -4.07 12.61 -8.26
C TYR A 145 -2.70 13.18 -7.88
N ARG A 146 -1.65 12.34 -7.89
CA ARG A 146 -0.27 12.75 -7.61
C ARG A 146 0.23 13.80 -8.61
N MET A 147 0.01 13.59 -9.91
CA MET A 147 0.37 14.56 -10.94
C MET A 147 -0.37 15.89 -10.76
N ARG A 148 -1.69 15.85 -10.51
CA ARG A 148 -2.48 17.08 -10.29
C ARG A 148 -1.99 17.85 -9.06
N LYS A 149 -1.73 17.17 -7.95
CA LYS A 149 -1.20 17.78 -6.72
C LYS A 149 0.17 18.42 -6.99
N ALA A 150 1.05 17.74 -7.72
CA ALA A 150 2.38 18.26 -8.08
C ALA A 150 2.30 19.52 -8.96
N ILE A 151 1.45 19.51 -9.99
CA ILE A 151 1.25 20.68 -10.87
C ILE A 151 0.71 21.88 -10.08
N LEU A 152 -0.25 21.65 -9.18
CA LEU A 152 -0.83 22.71 -8.35
C LEU A 152 0.23 23.32 -7.41
N LYS A 153 1.04 22.48 -6.74
CA LYS A 153 2.12 22.94 -5.86
C LYS A 153 3.15 23.79 -6.63
N ASN A 154 3.56 23.33 -7.83
CA ASN A 154 4.48 24.07 -8.68
C ASN A 154 3.92 25.43 -9.15
N ARG A 155 2.60 25.52 -9.39
CA ARG A 155 1.96 26.79 -9.76
C ARG A 155 1.91 27.76 -8.58
N ILE A 156 1.57 27.28 -7.38
CA ILE A 156 1.50 28.11 -6.18
C ILE A 156 2.89 28.66 -5.83
N ASN A 157 3.92 27.81 -5.83
CA ASN A 157 5.29 28.25 -5.52
C ASN A 157 5.77 29.35 -6.49
N LYS A 158 5.52 29.20 -7.80
CA LYS A 158 5.84 30.25 -8.78
C LYS A 158 5.13 31.58 -8.54
N LEU A 159 3.91 31.55 -7.99
CA LEU A 159 3.17 32.77 -7.65
C LEU A 159 3.69 33.43 -6.38
N LEU A 160 4.11 32.63 -5.39
CA LEU A 160 4.75 33.13 -4.17
C LEU A 160 6.10 33.76 -4.45
N ASP A 161 6.96 33.10 -5.22
CA ASP A 161 8.28 33.62 -5.60
C ASP A 161 8.16 34.99 -6.31
N LYS A 162 7.17 35.12 -7.22
CA LYS A 162 6.90 36.38 -7.93
C LYS A 162 6.40 37.49 -7.00
N HIS A 163 5.64 37.15 -5.96
CA HIS A 163 5.16 38.10 -4.98
C HIS A 163 6.30 38.57 -4.05
N GLU A 164 7.19 37.67 -3.64
CA GLU A 164 8.36 38.02 -2.83
C GLU A 164 9.39 38.87 -3.60
N SER A 165 9.61 38.57 -4.88
CA SER A 165 10.51 39.37 -5.73
C SER A 165 9.98 40.79 -5.93
N GLY A 166 8.68 40.96 -6.20
CA GLY A 166 8.07 42.28 -6.37
C GLY A 166 8.06 43.11 -5.09
N LYS A 167 7.91 42.47 -3.92
CA LYS A 167 7.96 43.15 -2.63
C LYS A 167 9.37 43.60 -2.25
N SER A 168 10.41 42.93 -2.75
CA SER A 168 11.81 43.31 -2.52
C SER A 168 12.22 44.51 -3.39
N GLU A 169 11.68 44.61 -4.61
CA GLU A 169 11.90 45.76 -5.50
C GLU A 169 11.19 47.05 -5.02
N GLU A 170 10.10 46.95 -4.24
CA GLU A 170 9.41 48.13 -3.69
C GLU A 170 10.08 48.73 -2.44
N ILE A 171 11.06 48.05 -1.84
CA ILE A 171 11.74 48.47 -0.61
C ILE A 171 13.09 49.14 -0.90
N GLU A 172 13.59 49.07 -2.14
CA GLU A 172 14.83 49.70 -2.63
C GLU A 172 14.57 51.07 -3.29
#